data_AF-A0A7W8TVR6-F1
#
_entry.id   AF-A0A7W8TVR6-F1
#
_cell.length_a   1.000
_cell.length_b   1.000
_cell.length_c   1.000
_cell.angle_alpha   90.00
_cell.angle_beta   90.00
_cell.angle_gamma   90.00
#
_symmetry.space_group_name_H-M   'P 1'
#
loop_
_entity.id
_entity.type
_entity.pdbx_description
1 polymer ?
#
loop_
_entity_poly.entity_id
_entity_poly.type
_entity_poly.pdbx_seq_one_letter_code
_entity_poly.pdbx_strand_id
1 'polypeptide(L)'
;MAEELDEILENEEDAKEWPTVTPGHIDIDEWCGKRLAGSAQLAGRFVDITASATVAELYSHFIEQARVIHGLKDFDASALKNPEQRSLTQSVSEFLWKKSEKGTSNFCDGINFRSRHGDDLVLWAIFERPEDGERSRLVTDIQTVPVDREMPELVAAIKQLGLITV
;
A
#
# COMPACT_ATOMS: atom_id res chain seq x y z
N MET A 1 -14.26 -22.45 -13.34
CA MET A 1 -14.22 -21.11 -12.70
C MET A 1 -15.11 -20.08 -13.38
N ALA A 2 -14.98 -19.74 -14.67
CA ALA A 2 -15.97 -18.86 -15.33
C ALA A 2 -17.32 -19.56 -15.53
N GLU A 3 -17.32 -20.83 -15.98
CA GLU A 3 -18.54 -21.62 -16.22
C GLU A 3 -19.35 -21.95 -14.96
N GLU A 4 -18.72 -22.01 -13.78
CA GLU A 4 -19.42 -22.31 -12.50
C GLU A 4 -20.19 -21.11 -11.93
N LEU A 5 -19.89 -19.88 -12.39
CA LEU A 5 -20.59 -18.67 -11.97
C LEU A 5 -21.88 -18.45 -12.77
N ASP A 6 -21.95 -18.94 -14.01
CA ASP A 6 -23.14 -18.86 -14.88
C ASP A 6 -24.28 -19.79 -14.41
N GLU A 7 -24.01 -20.75 -13.52
CA GLU A 7 -25.02 -21.66 -12.97
C GLU A 7 -25.73 -21.10 -11.72
N ILE A 8 -25.31 -19.95 -11.19
CA ILE A 8 -25.97 -19.29 -10.06
C ILE A 8 -27.22 -18.57 -10.59
N LEU A 9 -28.37 -19.21 -10.43
CA LEU A 9 -29.66 -18.60 -10.73
C LEU A 9 -29.99 -17.53 -9.68
N GLU A 10 -29.94 -16.26 -10.09
CA GLU A 10 -30.37 -15.13 -9.27
C GLU A 10 -31.87 -15.25 -8.99
N ASN A 11 -32.27 -15.07 -7.73
CA ASN A 11 -33.68 -15.05 -7.36
C ASN A 11 -34.35 -13.80 -7.97
N GLU A 12 -35.47 -13.97 -8.69
CA GLU A 12 -36.19 -12.86 -9.35
C GLU A 12 -36.66 -11.76 -8.37
N GLU A 13 -36.87 -12.12 -7.10
CA GLU A 13 -37.24 -11.16 -6.05
C GLU A 13 -36.02 -10.35 -5.60
N ASP A 14 -34.87 -11.01 -5.39
CA ASP A 14 -33.59 -10.35 -5.08
C ASP A 14 -33.10 -9.48 -6.24
N ALA A 15 -33.25 -9.93 -7.49
CA ALA A 15 -32.84 -9.17 -8.68
C ALA A 15 -33.61 -7.84 -8.83
N LYS A 16 -34.83 -7.76 -8.28
CA LYS A 16 -35.64 -6.53 -8.28
C LYS A 16 -35.29 -5.61 -7.11
N GLU A 17 -34.96 -6.18 -5.96
CA GLU A 17 -34.66 -5.42 -4.74
C GLU A 17 -33.20 -4.96 -4.69
N TRP A 18 -32.28 -5.75 -5.28
CA TRP A 18 -30.84 -5.55 -5.30
C TRP A 18 -30.26 -5.85 -6.69
N PRO A 19 -30.57 -5.05 -7.71
CA PRO A 19 -30.14 -5.31 -9.07
C PRO A 19 -28.61 -5.37 -9.17
N THR A 20 -28.09 -6.48 -9.66
CA THR A 20 -26.65 -6.63 -9.91
C THR A 20 -26.24 -5.68 -11.05
N VAL A 21 -25.38 -4.71 -10.74
CA VAL A 21 -24.84 -3.79 -11.74
C VAL A 21 -24.01 -4.59 -12.75
N THR A 22 -24.27 -4.37 -14.04
CA THR A 22 -23.55 -5.06 -15.12
C THR A 22 -22.04 -4.80 -14.98
N PRO A 23 -21.18 -5.82 -15.18
CA PRO A 23 -19.73 -5.60 -15.17
C PRO A 23 -19.32 -4.41 -16.04
N GLY A 24 -18.44 -3.56 -15.52
CA GLY A 24 -18.03 -2.33 -16.18
C GLY A 24 -19.01 -1.16 -16.06
N HIS A 25 -20.16 -1.34 -15.39
CA HIS A 25 -21.08 -0.25 -15.05
C HIS A 25 -20.97 0.14 -13.57
N ILE A 26 -21.30 1.38 -13.27
CA ILE A 26 -21.26 1.95 -11.92
C ILE A 26 -22.46 2.89 -11.74
N ASP A 27 -23.34 2.60 -10.78
CA ASP A 27 -24.28 3.61 -10.28
C ASP A 27 -23.46 4.68 -9.57
N ILE A 28 -23.30 5.82 -10.23
CA ILE A 28 -22.34 6.83 -9.79
C ILE A 28 -22.82 7.54 -8.52
N ASP A 29 -24.13 7.71 -8.36
CA ASP A 29 -24.71 8.43 -7.24
C ASP A 29 -24.69 7.55 -5.98
N GLU A 30 -25.04 6.27 -6.10
CA GLU A 30 -24.92 5.31 -5.00
C GLU A 30 -23.45 5.07 -4.61
N TRP A 31 -22.56 4.95 -5.61
CA TRP A 31 -21.14 4.69 -5.36
C TRP A 31 -20.45 5.86 -4.63
N CYS A 32 -20.76 7.10 -5.04
CA CYS A 32 -20.27 8.31 -4.38
C CYS A 32 -20.90 8.48 -2.99
N GLY A 33 -22.22 8.25 -2.85
CA GLY A 33 -22.95 8.41 -1.59
C GLY A 33 -22.46 7.52 -0.44
N LYS A 34 -21.77 6.41 -0.77
CA LYS A 34 -21.21 5.47 0.21
C LYS A 34 -19.72 5.69 0.52
N ARG A 35 -19.08 6.71 -0.06
CA ARG A 35 -17.62 6.89 0.01
C ARG A 35 -17.20 8.31 0.39
N LEU A 36 -16.07 8.38 1.08
CA LEU A 36 -15.38 9.62 1.41
C LEU A 36 -13.96 9.55 0.82
N ALA A 37 -13.47 10.68 0.32
CA ALA A 37 -12.06 10.87 0.04
C ALA A 37 -11.40 11.47 1.29
N GLY A 38 -10.24 10.92 1.68
CA GLY A 38 -9.48 11.37 2.83
C GLY A 38 -8.10 11.89 2.42
N SER A 39 -7.64 12.94 3.09
CA SER A 39 -6.26 13.42 3.01
C SER A 39 -5.70 13.61 4.41
N ALA A 40 -4.39 13.45 4.57
CA ALA A 40 -3.70 13.66 5.83
C ALA A 40 -2.25 14.08 5.61
N GLN A 41 -1.63 14.62 6.65
CA GLN A 41 -0.20 14.91 6.70
C GLN A 41 0.54 13.83 7.48
N LEU A 42 1.63 13.31 6.90
CA LEU A 42 2.50 12.32 7.53
C LEU A 42 3.84 12.96 7.87
N ALA A 43 4.20 12.96 9.16
CA ALA A 43 5.48 13.47 9.63
C ALA A 43 6.16 12.43 10.54
N GLY A 44 7.42 12.11 10.24
CA GLY A 44 8.19 11.11 10.99
C GLY A 44 9.58 10.90 10.40
N ARG A 45 10.36 10.02 11.03
CA ARG A 45 11.71 9.63 10.58
C ARG A 45 11.63 8.35 9.74
N PHE A 46 11.79 8.48 8.43
CA PHE A 46 11.74 7.35 7.50
C PHE A 46 13.13 7.00 6.97
N VAL A 47 13.48 5.72 7.04
CA VAL A 47 14.74 5.22 6.48
C VAL A 47 14.56 5.01 4.97
N ASP A 48 15.39 5.67 4.15
CA ASP A 48 15.53 5.28 2.74
C ASP A 48 16.28 3.95 2.70
N ILE A 49 15.55 2.88 2.40
CA ILE A 49 16.08 1.51 2.47
C ILE A 49 17.08 1.22 1.35
N THR A 50 17.04 2.01 0.29
CA THR A 50 17.89 1.86 -0.91
C THR A 50 19.08 2.81 -0.93
N ALA A 51 19.14 3.76 0.00
CA ALA A 51 20.29 4.64 0.15
C ALA A 51 21.57 3.84 0.44
N SER A 52 22.69 4.23 -0.18
CA SER A 52 23.97 3.53 -0.06
C SER A 52 24.43 3.38 1.39
N ALA A 53 24.25 4.40 2.23
CA ALA A 53 24.59 4.37 3.65
C ALA A 53 23.73 3.34 4.41
N THR A 54 22.43 3.27 4.13
CA THR A 54 21.53 2.29 4.73
C THR A 54 21.90 0.87 4.31
N VAL A 55 22.16 0.65 3.01
CA VAL A 55 22.58 -0.66 2.50
C VAL A 55 23.88 -1.10 3.16
N ALA A 56 24.87 -0.21 3.28
CA ALA A 56 26.15 -0.51 3.93
C ALA A 56 25.98 -0.90 5.41
N GLU A 57 25.12 -0.19 6.15
CA GLU A 57 24.80 -0.48 7.56
C GLU A 57 24.09 -1.83 7.71
N LEU A 58 23.17 -2.16 6.79
CA LEU A 58 22.41 -3.41 6.83
C LEU A 58 23.16 -4.61 6.27
N TYR A 59 24.23 -4.38 5.49
CA TYR A 59 24.92 -5.41 4.72
C TYR A 59 25.37 -6.59 5.59
N SER A 60 26.04 -6.32 6.72
CA SER A 60 26.55 -7.39 7.61
C SER A 60 25.44 -8.22 8.25
N HIS A 61 24.23 -7.67 8.36
CA HIS A 61 23.09 -8.36 8.94
C HIS A 61 22.36 -9.27 7.95
N PHE A 62 22.37 -8.92 6.66
CA PHE A 62 21.49 -9.54 5.66
C PHE A 62 22.20 -10.23 4.50
N ILE A 63 23.53 -10.08 4.36
CA ILE A 63 24.28 -10.69 3.25
C ILE A 63 24.17 -12.22 3.22
N GLU A 64 24.21 -12.87 4.39
CA GLU A 64 24.06 -14.33 4.48
C GLU A 64 22.66 -14.77 4.06
N GLN A 65 21.62 -14.11 4.58
CA GLN A 65 20.23 -14.37 4.19
C GLN A 65 20.02 -14.16 2.68
N ALA A 66 20.55 -13.07 2.12
CA ALA A 66 20.46 -12.78 0.69
C ALA A 66 21.09 -13.88 -0.17
N ARG A 67 22.29 -14.35 0.19
CA ARG A 67 23.02 -15.36 -0.60
C ARG A 67 22.49 -16.78 -0.40
N VAL A 68 22.31 -17.20 0.85
CA VAL A 68 22.03 -18.60 1.21
C VAL A 68 20.55 -18.93 1.04
N ILE A 69 19.66 -18.04 1.50
CA ILE A 69 18.21 -18.31 1.49
C ILE A 69 17.60 -17.86 0.15
N HIS A 70 18.05 -16.73 -0.38
CA HIS A 70 17.44 -16.12 -1.56
C HIS A 70 18.22 -16.34 -2.86
N GLY A 71 19.41 -16.96 -2.80
CA GLY A 71 20.23 -17.23 -3.98
C GLY A 71 20.73 -15.97 -4.70
N LEU A 72 20.69 -14.82 -4.04
CA LEU A 72 21.11 -13.55 -4.62
C LEU A 72 22.63 -13.46 -4.67
N LYS A 73 23.15 -12.74 -5.67
CA LYS A 73 24.59 -12.48 -5.77
C LYS A 73 25.08 -11.65 -4.58
N ASP A 74 24.29 -10.68 -4.15
CA ASP A 74 24.67 -9.74 -3.12
C ASP A 74 23.46 -9.15 -2.37
N PHE A 75 23.74 -8.42 -1.28
CA PHE A 75 22.77 -7.56 -0.61
C PHE A 75 22.97 -6.11 -1.06
N ASP A 76 22.18 -5.67 -2.04
CA ASP A 76 22.24 -4.33 -2.61
C ASP A 76 20.84 -3.72 -2.80
N ALA A 77 20.77 -2.50 -3.34
CA ALA A 77 19.49 -1.83 -3.60
C ALA A 77 18.62 -2.59 -4.62
N SER A 78 19.21 -3.37 -5.53
CA SER A 78 18.44 -4.18 -6.50
C SER A 78 17.78 -5.39 -5.82
N ALA A 79 18.47 -6.03 -4.87
CA ALA A 79 17.91 -7.07 -4.03
C ALA A 79 16.69 -6.57 -3.25
N LEU A 80 16.76 -5.35 -2.73
CA LEU A 80 15.68 -4.71 -1.98
C LEU A 80 14.50 -4.22 -2.84
N LYS A 81 14.69 -4.08 -4.15
CA LYS A 81 13.62 -3.75 -5.12
C LYS A 81 12.99 -4.99 -5.78
N ASN A 82 13.55 -6.18 -5.56
CA ASN A 82 13.08 -7.39 -6.23
C ASN A 82 11.79 -7.93 -5.56
N PRO A 83 10.65 -7.98 -6.28
CA PRO A 83 9.38 -8.44 -5.72
C PRO A 83 9.36 -9.93 -5.33
N GLU A 84 10.21 -10.75 -5.94
CA GLU A 84 10.30 -12.19 -5.63
C GLU A 84 10.91 -12.42 -4.24
N GLN A 85 11.60 -11.42 -3.68
CA GLN A 85 12.35 -11.52 -2.43
C GLN A 85 11.62 -10.88 -1.27
N ARG A 86 10.30 -11.07 -1.20
CA ARG A 86 9.43 -10.44 -0.20
C ARG A 86 9.86 -10.76 1.24
N SER A 87 10.26 -12.00 1.53
CA SER A 87 10.73 -12.37 2.86
C SER A 87 12.00 -11.64 3.27
N LEU A 88 12.94 -11.36 2.35
CA LEU A 88 14.12 -10.53 2.64
C LEU A 88 13.70 -9.12 3.06
N THR A 89 12.83 -8.49 2.27
CA THR A 89 12.34 -7.13 2.58
C THR A 89 11.55 -7.07 3.89
N GLN A 90 10.81 -8.13 4.23
CA GLN A 90 10.11 -8.26 5.51
C GLN A 90 11.09 -8.41 6.69
N SER A 91 12.13 -9.24 6.57
CA SER A 91 13.15 -9.38 7.62
C SER A 91 13.91 -8.07 7.86
N VAL A 92 14.24 -7.34 6.79
CA VAL A 92 14.85 -6.00 6.89
C VAL A 92 13.91 -5.01 7.58
N SER A 93 12.64 -4.99 7.19
CA SER A 93 11.62 -4.13 7.79
C SER A 93 11.44 -4.44 9.28
N GLU A 94 11.36 -5.72 9.66
CA GLU A 94 11.22 -6.15 11.05
C GLU A 94 12.43 -5.76 11.89
N PHE A 95 13.65 -5.92 11.35
CA PHE A 95 14.87 -5.49 12.02
C PHE A 95 14.86 -3.99 12.31
N LEU A 96 14.49 -3.16 11.34
CA LEU A 96 14.39 -1.71 11.52
C LEU A 96 13.27 -1.32 12.48
N TRP A 97 12.15 -2.03 12.46
CA TRP A 97 11.05 -1.82 13.41
C TRP A 97 11.49 -2.10 14.85
N LYS A 98 12.28 -3.16 15.09
CA LYS A 98 12.81 -3.54 16.40
C LYS A 98 14.00 -2.69 16.87
N LYS A 99 14.70 -2.01 15.95
CA LYS A 99 15.87 -1.18 16.28
C LYS A 99 15.43 0.00 17.14
N SER A 100 16.14 0.20 18.26
CA SER A 100 15.98 1.36 19.15
C SER A 100 17.24 2.21 19.14
N GLU A 101 17.09 3.49 19.44
CA GLU A 101 18.18 4.46 19.54
C GLU A 101 18.34 4.91 21.00
N LYS A 102 19.57 5.21 21.43
CA LYS A 102 19.81 5.60 22.82
C LYS A 102 19.04 6.88 23.17
N GLY A 103 18.10 6.78 24.10
CA GLY A 103 17.29 7.91 24.56
C GLY A 103 15.96 8.09 23.82
N THR A 104 15.66 7.26 22.82
CA THR A 104 14.32 7.18 22.21
C THR A 104 13.80 5.74 22.26
N SER A 105 12.48 5.55 22.27
CA SER A 105 11.90 4.21 22.21
C SER A 105 12.14 3.53 20.86
N ASN A 106 12.15 4.28 19.75
CA ASN A 106 12.22 3.76 18.39
C ASN A 106 13.33 4.47 17.57
N PHE A 107 14.04 3.72 16.73
CA PHE A 107 15.05 4.25 15.78
C PHE A 107 14.41 5.04 14.63
N CYS A 108 13.34 4.49 14.06
CA CYS A 108 12.62 5.09 12.94
C CYS A 108 11.12 4.82 13.03
N ASP A 109 10.37 5.57 12.23
CA ASP A 109 8.91 5.57 12.15
C ASP A 109 8.39 4.80 10.93
N GLY A 110 9.30 4.35 10.07
CA GLY A 110 8.99 3.60 8.87
C GLY A 110 10.15 3.59 7.88
N ILE A 111 9.86 3.11 6.69
CA ILE A 111 10.80 3.08 5.57
C ILE A 111 10.20 3.78 4.36
N ASN A 112 11.07 4.38 3.54
CA ASN A 112 10.72 4.82 2.20
C ASN A 112 11.57 4.08 1.17
N PHE A 113 11.01 3.91 -0.02
CA PHE A 113 11.67 3.23 -1.13
C PHE A 113 11.08 3.68 -2.46
N ARG A 114 11.86 3.52 -3.54
CA ARG A 114 11.39 3.82 -4.89
C ARG A 114 10.55 2.68 -5.46
N SER A 115 9.46 3.02 -6.13
CA SER A 115 8.59 2.02 -6.77
C SER A 115 9.34 1.30 -7.89
N ARG A 116 9.10 -0.02 -8.02
CA ARG A 116 9.60 -0.80 -9.16
C ARG A 116 8.98 -0.39 -10.49
N HIS A 117 7.85 0.32 -10.46
CA HIS A 117 7.13 0.77 -11.65
C HIS A 117 7.56 2.16 -12.13
N GLY A 118 8.45 2.83 -11.40
CA GLY A 118 8.97 4.16 -11.72
C GLY A 118 9.75 4.71 -10.54
N ASP A 119 11.02 5.07 -10.75
CA ASP A 119 11.88 5.59 -9.67
C ASP A 119 11.49 7.01 -9.23
N ASP A 120 10.67 7.70 -10.02
CA ASP A 120 10.04 8.98 -9.69
C ASP A 120 8.98 8.85 -8.58
N LEU A 121 8.43 7.64 -8.40
CA LEU A 121 7.48 7.34 -7.33
C LEU A 121 8.21 6.89 -6.06
N VAL A 122 8.04 7.65 -4.99
CA VAL A 122 8.43 7.26 -3.63
C VAL A 122 7.24 6.62 -2.95
N LEU A 123 7.47 5.48 -2.32
CA LEU A 123 6.51 4.78 -1.49
C LEU A 123 7.00 4.81 -0.04
N TRP A 124 6.04 4.83 0.88
CA TRP A 124 6.29 4.81 2.32
C TRP A 124 5.58 3.61 2.94
N ALA A 125 6.29 2.90 3.81
CA ALA A 125 5.68 1.97 4.75
C ALA A 125 5.81 2.57 6.16
N ILE A 126 4.68 2.74 6.81
CA ILE A 126 4.58 3.34 8.15
C ILE A 126 4.59 2.21 9.17
N PHE A 127 5.39 2.35 10.21
CA PHE A 127 5.42 1.40 11.31
C PHE A 127 4.35 1.74 12.33
N GLU A 128 3.35 0.87 12.44
CA GLU A 128 2.44 0.88 13.57
C GLU A 128 3.19 0.49 14.85
N ARG A 129 2.92 1.24 15.91
CA ARG A 129 3.53 1.05 17.22
C ARG A 129 2.49 0.65 18.27
N PRO A 130 2.87 -0.10 19.32
CA PRO A 130 1.93 -0.48 20.38
C PRO A 130 1.25 0.71 21.08
N GLU A 131 1.90 1.87 21.09
CA GLU A 131 1.36 3.14 21.61
C GLU A 131 0.42 3.88 20.65
N ASP A 132 0.30 3.44 19.40
CA ASP A 132 -0.67 4.00 18.47
C ASP A 132 -2.09 3.55 18.86
N GLY A 133 -3.07 4.43 18.61
CA GLY A 133 -4.49 4.14 18.80
C GLY A 133 -5.12 3.59 17.53
N GLU A 134 -6.31 4.09 17.17
CA GLU A 134 -6.97 3.76 15.88
C GLU A 134 -6.15 4.18 14.65
N ARG A 135 -5.18 5.06 14.83
CA ARG A 135 -4.26 5.53 13.79
C ARG A 135 -2.89 5.81 14.37
N SER A 136 -1.88 5.78 13.51
CA SER A 136 -0.54 6.22 13.88
C SER A 136 -0.54 7.69 14.33
N ARG A 137 0.20 7.99 15.41
CA ARG A 137 0.42 9.36 15.89
C ARG A 137 1.13 10.28 14.89
N LEU A 138 1.74 9.69 13.87
CA LEU A 138 2.46 10.40 12.80
C LEU A 138 1.53 11.00 11.75
N VAL A 139 0.28 10.52 11.71
CA VAL A 139 -0.75 10.98 10.78
C VAL A 139 -1.56 12.09 11.46
N THR A 140 -1.46 13.29 10.90
CA THR A 140 -2.07 14.53 11.39
C THR A 140 -2.89 15.19 10.29
N ASP A 141 -3.61 16.26 10.63
CA ASP A 141 -4.42 17.05 9.68
C ASP A 141 -5.30 16.18 8.77
N ILE A 142 -6.05 15.26 9.40
CA ILE A 142 -6.95 14.39 8.66
C ILE A 142 -8.17 15.20 8.25
N GLN A 143 -8.35 15.32 6.95
CA GLN A 143 -9.52 15.91 6.32
C GLN A 143 -10.24 14.82 5.55
N THR A 144 -11.56 14.84 5.60
CA THR A 144 -12.40 14.00 4.74
C THR A 144 -13.36 14.88 3.98
N VAL A 145 -13.60 14.54 2.72
CA VAL A 145 -14.57 15.19 1.87
C VAL A 145 -15.47 14.11 1.25
N PRO A 146 -16.77 14.38 1.06
CA PRO A 146 -17.62 13.51 0.26
C PRO A 146 -17.01 13.30 -1.11
N VAL A 147 -17.06 12.07 -1.63
CA VAL A 147 -16.68 11.85 -3.02
C VAL A 147 -17.77 12.43 -3.92
N ASP A 148 -17.37 13.28 -4.85
CA ASP A 148 -18.29 13.91 -5.79
C ASP A 148 -18.03 13.38 -7.20
N ARG A 149 -19.09 13.18 -7.98
CA ARG A 149 -19.02 12.65 -9.36
C ARG A 149 -18.22 13.52 -10.32
N GLU A 150 -18.04 14.80 -10.00
CA GLU A 150 -17.27 15.76 -10.78
C GLU A 150 -15.80 15.83 -10.37
N MET A 151 -15.38 15.07 -9.33
CA MET A 151 -13.98 15.01 -8.92
C MET A 151 -13.09 14.58 -10.10
N PRO A 152 -12.09 15.39 -10.50
CA PRO A 152 -11.26 15.12 -11.66
C PRO A 152 -10.59 13.74 -11.62
N GLU A 153 -10.17 13.31 -10.43
CA GLU A 153 -9.53 12.01 -10.19
C GLU A 153 -10.51 10.86 -10.45
N LEU A 154 -11.76 10.99 -10.02
CA LEU A 154 -12.80 10.00 -10.25
C LEU A 154 -13.18 9.92 -11.72
N VAL A 155 -13.37 11.06 -12.38
CA VAL A 155 -13.65 11.14 -13.82
C VAL A 155 -12.50 10.51 -14.63
N ALA A 156 -11.26 10.81 -14.27
CA ALA A 156 -10.08 10.23 -14.89
C ALA A 156 -10.03 8.70 -14.71
N ALA A 157 -10.31 8.21 -13.50
CA ALA A 157 -10.33 6.78 -13.20
C ALA A 157 -11.42 6.04 -13.99
N ILE A 158 -12.66 6.56 -14.02
CA ILE A 158 -13.78 6.02 -14.79
C ILE A 158 -13.39 5.89 -16.27
N LYS A 159 -12.81 6.94 -16.85
CA LYS A 159 -12.35 6.93 -18.24
C LYS A 159 -11.23 5.94 -18.48
N GLN A 160 -10.22 5.90 -17.61
CA GLN A 160 -9.06 5.03 -17.75
C GLN A 160 -9.44 3.55 -17.67
N LEU A 161 -10.39 3.21 -16.81
CA LEU A 161 -10.89 1.85 -16.60
C LEU A 161 -11.99 1.46 -17.60
N GLY A 162 -12.48 2.40 -18.42
CA GLY A 162 -13.56 2.15 -19.39
C GLY A 162 -14.92 1.90 -18.73
N LEU A 163 -15.18 2.49 -17.57
CA LEU A 163 -16.42 2.31 -16.82
C LEU A 163 -17.55 3.17 -17.40
N ILE A 164 -18.77 2.64 -17.36
CA ILE A 164 -20.00 3.30 -17.79
C ILE A 164 -20.78 3.71 -16.54
N THR A 165 -21.01 5.02 -16.36
CA THR A 165 -21.83 5.52 -15.26
C THR A 165 -23.31 5.40 -15.61
N VAL A 166 -24.09 4.73 -14.78
CA VAL A 166 -25.56 4.62 -14.88
C VAL A 166 -26.25 5.49 -13.83
#